data_AF-A0A4Q6DVJ6-F1
#
_entry.id   AF-A0A4Q6DVJ6-F1
#
_cell.length_a   1.000
_cell.length_b   1.000
_cell.length_c   1.000
_cell.angle_alpha   90.00
_cell.angle_beta   90.00
_cell.angle_gamma   90.00
#
_symmetry.space_group_name_H-M   'P 1'
#
loop_
_entity.id
_entity.type
_entity.pdbx_description
1 polymer ?
#
loop_
_entity_poly.entity_id
_entity_poly.type
_entity_poly.pdbx_seq_one_letter_code
_entity_poly.pdbx_strand_id
1 'polypeptide(L)'
;MLFNSLAFAIFLPIVFILYWFVAHRSLKYQNAMLLLVSYFFYSFWDWRFLFLLAFSTGLDYVSGLMIFASRGLKRKIWLIASVGIN
;
A
#
# COMPACT_ATOMS: atom_id res chain seq x y z
N MET A 1 6.23 -11.94 -8.04
CA MET A 1 7.30 -12.00 -9.05
C MET A 1 8.59 -11.79 -8.29
N LEU A 2 9.67 -12.53 -8.58
CA LEU A 2 10.95 -12.28 -7.90
C LEU A 2 11.61 -11.03 -8.49
N PHE A 3 12.32 -10.26 -7.67
CA PHE A 3 13.02 -9.05 -8.12
C PHE A 3 14.06 -9.32 -9.22
N ASN A 4 14.72 -10.47 -9.17
CA ASN A 4 15.72 -10.90 -10.17
C ASN A 4 15.11 -11.63 -11.38
N SER A 5 13.80 -11.50 -11.61
CA SER A 5 13.11 -12.18 -12.73
C SER A 5 12.88 -11.25 -13.91
N LEU A 6 12.88 -11.82 -15.13
CA LEU A 6 12.52 -11.09 -16.35
C LEU A 6 11.11 -10.49 -16.26
N ALA A 7 10.18 -11.19 -15.57
CA ALA A 7 8.83 -10.70 -15.33
C ALA A 7 8.84 -9.36 -14.56
N PHE A 8 9.67 -9.23 -13.53
CA PHE A 8 9.82 -7.95 -12.80
C PHE A 8 10.46 -6.86 -13.67
N ALA A 9 11.46 -7.21 -14.47
CA ALA A 9 12.12 -6.28 -15.39
C ALA A 9 11.17 -5.68 -16.43
N ILE A 10 10.15 -6.44 -16.87
CA ILE A 10 9.10 -5.96 -17.77
C ILE A 10 7.99 -5.23 -17.00
N PHE A 11 7.61 -5.74 -15.83
CA PHE A 11 6.56 -5.17 -14.99
C PHE A 11 6.86 -3.72 -14.58
N LEU A 12 8.10 -3.42 -14.17
CA LEU A 12 8.45 -2.10 -13.64
C LEU A 12 8.33 -0.97 -14.68
N PRO A 13 8.86 -1.07 -15.91
CA PRO A 13 8.62 -0.09 -16.97
C PRO A 13 7.14 0.10 -17.30
N ILE A 14 6.35 -0.99 -17.33
CA ILE A 14 4.90 -0.90 -17.62
C ILE A 14 4.20 -0.09 -16.53
N VAL A 15 4.44 -0.43 -15.26
CA VAL A 15 3.86 0.31 -14.12
C VAL A 15 4.29 1.77 -14.15
N PHE A 16 5.56 2.05 -14.45
CA PHE A 16 6.08 3.40 -14.53
C PHE A 16 5.36 4.22 -15.62
N ILE A 17 5.19 3.66 -16.81
CA ILE A 17 4.47 4.31 -17.92
C ILE A 17 3.01 4.55 -17.54
N LEU A 18 2.33 3.55 -16.97
CA LEU A 18 0.94 3.70 -16.54
C LEU A 18 0.79 4.81 -15.48
N TYR A 19 1.74 4.91 -14.54
CA TYR A 19 1.71 5.91 -13.48
C TYR A 19 1.82 7.34 -14.03
N TRP A 20 2.77 7.56 -14.94
CA TRP A 20 3.06 8.89 -15.48
C TRP A 20 2.16 9.33 -16.62
N PHE A 21 1.61 8.40 -17.42
CA PHE A 21 0.84 8.76 -18.60
C PHE A 21 -0.66 8.46 -18.46
N VAL A 22 -1.04 7.39 -17.76
CA VAL A 22 -2.46 7.02 -17.61
C VAL A 22 -3.05 7.65 -16.37
N ALA A 23 -2.42 7.47 -15.20
CA ALA A 23 -2.95 7.94 -13.92
C ALA A 23 -2.69 9.44 -13.63
N HIS A 24 -1.97 10.14 -14.51
CA HIS A 24 -1.52 11.54 -14.32
C HIS A 24 -2.61 12.59 -14.02
N ARG A 25 -3.89 12.26 -14.26
CA ARG A 25 -5.01 13.19 -14.09
C ARG A 25 -5.30 13.55 -12.64
N SER A 26 -5.02 12.67 -11.68
CA SER A 26 -5.18 12.99 -10.26
C SER A 26 -4.27 12.15 -9.37
N LEU A 27 -3.81 12.75 -8.26
CA LEU A 27 -3.04 12.05 -7.22
C LEU A 27 -3.83 10.88 -6.63
N LYS A 28 -5.17 11.00 -6.56
CA LYS A 28 -6.03 9.92 -6.07
C LYS A 28 -5.98 8.71 -7.00
N TYR A 29 -6.02 8.92 -8.32
CA TYR A 29 -5.91 7.83 -9.30
C TYR A 29 -4.50 7.23 -9.31
N GLN A 30 -3.46 8.06 -9.17
CA GLN A 30 -2.08 7.58 -9.02
C GLN A 30 -1.93 6.66 -7.81
N ASN A 31 -2.39 7.10 -6.64
CA ASN A 31 -2.30 6.30 -5.42
C ASN A 31 -3.16 5.02 -5.49
N ALA A 32 -4.37 5.09 -6.05
CA ALA A 32 -5.21 3.91 -6.25
C ALA A 32 -4.55 2.91 -7.22
N MET A 33 -3.96 3.39 -8.30
CA MET A 33 -3.22 2.56 -9.24
C MET A 33 -2.02 1.89 -8.56
N LEU A 34 -1.20 2.64 -7.83
CA LEU A 34 -0.05 2.10 -7.10
C LEU A 34 -0.48 1.06 -6.06
N LEU A 35 -1.59 1.29 -5.36
CA LEU A 35 -2.15 0.34 -4.41
C LEU A 35 -2.51 -0.98 -5.10
N LEU A 36 -3.28 -0.91 -6.20
CA LEU A 36 -3.68 -2.09 -6.98
C LEU A 36 -2.47 -2.85 -7.54
N VAL A 37 -1.51 -2.12 -8.12
CA VAL A 37 -0.27 -2.69 -8.64
C VAL A 37 0.55 -3.37 -7.54
N SER A 38 0.59 -2.78 -6.34
CA SER A 38 1.28 -3.37 -5.19
C SER A 38 0.63 -4.70 -4.77
N TYR A 39 -0.70 -4.73 -4.58
CA TYR A 39 -1.40 -5.99 -4.26
C TYR A 39 -1.23 -7.04 -5.36
N PHE A 40 -1.28 -6.64 -6.64
CA PHE A 40 -1.00 -7.54 -7.74
C PHE A 40 0.44 -8.07 -7.70
N PHE A 41 1.44 -7.25 -7.40
CA PHE A 41 2.82 -7.72 -7.28
C PHE A 41 2.97 -8.73 -6.14
N TYR A 42 2.39 -8.45 -4.98
CA TYR A 42 2.42 -9.32 -3.80
C TYR A 42 1.63 -10.62 -3.99
N SER A 43 0.58 -10.63 -4.82
CA SER A 43 -0.22 -11.82 -5.06
C SER A 43 0.55 -12.95 -5.74
N PHE A 44 1.61 -12.62 -6.49
CA PHE A 44 2.50 -13.63 -7.11
C PHE A 44 3.38 -14.37 -6.12
N TRP A 45 3.56 -13.87 -4.91
CA TRP A 45 4.32 -14.59 -3.89
C TRP A 45 3.42 -15.63 -3.23
N ASP A 46 2.37 -15.17 -2.55
CA ASP A 46 1.31 -16.04 -2.04
C ASP A 46 0.06 -15.18 -1.75
N TRP A 47 -1.00 -15.45 -2.50
CA TRP A 47 -2.26 -14.73 -2.44
C TRP A 47 -2.96 -14.81 -1.08
N ARG A 48 -2.70 -15.84 -0.26
CA ARG A 48 -3.32 -16.00 1.06
C ARG A 48 -2.94 -14.87 2.02
N PHE A 49 -1.72 -14.35 1.87
CA PHE A 49 -1.23 -13.25 2.69
C PHE A 49 -1.75 -11.87 2.23
N LEU A 50 -2.45 -11.79 1.09
CA LEU A 50 -3.08 -10.54 0.66
C LEU A 50 -4.15 -10.07 1.64
N PHE A 51 -4.87 -11.00 2.28
CA PHE A 51 -5.85 -10.64 3.30
C PHE A 51 -5.19 -9.98 4.51
N LEU A 52 -4.08 -10.55 4.98
CA LEU A 52 -3.27 -9.99 6.07
C LEU A 52 -2.69 -8.62 5.67
N LEU A 53 -2.17 -8.50 4.45
CA LEU A 53 -1.64 -7.24 3.92
C LEU A 53 -2.74 -6.17 3.78
N ALA A 54 -3.94 -6.54 3.33
CA ALA A 54 -5.08 -5.65 3.22
C ALA A 54 -5.56 -5.17 4.59
N PHE A 55 -5.61 -6.09 5.57
CA PHE A 55 -5.93 -5.75 6.95
C PHE A 55 -4.91 -4.78 7.53
N SER A 56 -3.61 -5.08 7.43
CA SER A 56 -2.49 -4.23 7.87
C SER A 56 -2.56 -2.84 7.24
N THR A 57 -2.71 -2.76 5.91
CA THR A 57 -2.80 -1.50 5.18
C THR A 57 -4.01 -0.66 5.63
N GLY A 58 -5.17 -1.30 5.82
CA GLY A 58 -6.38 -0.64 6.32
C GLY A 58 -6.22 -0.15 7.75
N LEU A 59 -5.61 -0.96 8.61
CA LEU A 59 -5.34 -0.63 10.00
C LEU A 59 -4.40 0.57 10.12
N ASP A 60 -3.32 0.59 9.34
CA ASP A 60 -2.38 1.72 9.31
C ASP A 60 -3.02 2.98 8.75
N TYR A 61 -3.84 2.85 7.70
CA TYR A 61 -4.55 3.99 7.13
C TYR A 61 -5.52 4.63 8.14
N VAL A 62 -6.35 3.82 8.80
CA VAL A 62 -7.29 4.31 9.82
C VAL A 62 -6.54 4.86 11.03
N SER A 63 -5.51 4.15 11.51
CA SER A 63 -4.70 4.60 12.64
C SER A 63 -4.02 5.93 12.34
N GLY A 64 -3.48 6.11 11.12
CA GLY A 64 -2.90 7.37 10.66
C GLY A 64 -3.90 8.53 10.69
N LEU A 65 -5.13 8.32 10.21
CA LEU A 65 -6.21 9.32 10.29
C LEU A 65 -6.57 9.65 11.74
N MET A 66 -6.67 8.65 12.62
CA MET A 66 -7.00 8.86 14.03
C MET A 66 -5.87 9.55 14.80
N ILE A 67 -4.61 9.27 14.47
CA ILE A 67 -3.43 9.98 14.98
C ILE A 67 -3.47 11.45 14.58
N PHE A 68 -3.78 11.74 13.30
CA PHE A 68 -3.87 13.10 12.79
C PHE A 68 -5.01 13.90 13.47
N ALA A 69 -6.16 13.27 13.70
CA ALA A 69 -7.31 13.88 14.37
C ALA A 69 -7.13 14.02 15.90
N SER A 70 -6.19 13.30 16.51
CA SER A 70 -6.02 13.24 17.97
C SER A 70 -4.86 14.09 18.49
N ARG A 71 -4.93 14.51 19.76
CA ARG A 71 -3.84 15.18 20.49
C ARG A 71 -3.52 14.47 21.81
N GLY A 72 -2.33 14.70 22.34
CA GLY A 72 -1.91 14.19 23.66
C GLY A 72 -1.90 12.65 23.75
N LEU A 73 -2.48 12.11 24.83
CA LEU A 73 -2.47 10.68 25.13
C LEU A 73 -3.18 9.83 24.06
N LYS A 74 -4.31 10.31 23.51
CA LYS A 74 -5.07 9.58 22.47
C LYS A 74 -4.23 9.33 21.21
N ARG A 75 -3.38 10.30 20.83
CA ARG A 75 -2.46 10.16 19.70
C ARG A 75 -1.43 9.05 19.95
N LYS A 76 -0.89 8.95 21.17
CA LYS A 76 0.05 7.88 21.55
C LYS A 76 -0.62 6.51 21.54
N ILE A 77 -1.86 6.41 22.02
CA ILE A 77 -2.63 5.15 22.02
C ILE A 77 -2.80 4.62 20.59
N TRP A 78 -3.23 5.47 19.65
CA TRP A 78 -3.38 5.05 18.25
C TRP A 78 -2.07 4.61 17.61
N LEU A 79 -0.96 5.28 17.93
CA LEU A 79 0.37 4.88 17.45
C LEU A 79 0.79 3.52 18.02
N ILE A 80 0.62 3.31 19.33
CA ILE A 80 0.95 2.04 20.00
C ILE A 80 0.07 0.91 19.45
N ALA A 81 -1.22 1.17 19.21
CA ALA A 81 -2.11 0.18 18.61
C ALA A 81 -1.67 -0.20 17.19
N SER A 82 -1.29 0.77 16.35
CA SER A 82 -0.80 0.51 14.98
C SER A 82 0.45 -0.37 14.99
N VAL A 83 1.42 -0.04 15.84
CA VAL A 83 2.70 -0.76 15.93
C VAL A 83 2.57 -2.10 16.66
N GLY A 84 1.63 -2.24 17.58
CA GLY A 84 1.42 -3.49 18.31
C GLY A 84 0.66 -4.55 17.51
N ILE A 85 -0.13 -4.13 16.52
CA ILE A 85 -0.94 -5.05 15.70
C ILE A 85 -0.22 -5.44 14.39
N ASN A 86 0.61 -4.55 13.83
CA ASN A 86 1.48 -4.86 12.68
C ASN A 86 2.79 -5.51 13.11
#